data_AF-A0A377E412-F1
#
_entry.id   AF-A0A377E412-F1
#
_cell.length_a   1.000
_cell.length_b   1.000
_cell.length_c   1.000
_cell.angle_alpha   90.00
_cell.angle_beta   90.00
_cell.angle_gamma   90.00
#
_symmetry.space_group_name_H-M   'P 1'
#
loop_
_entity.id
_entity.type
_entity.pdbx_description
1 polymer ?
#
loop_
_entity_poly.entity_id
_entity_poly.type
_entity_poly.pdbx_seq_one_letter_code
_entity_poly.pdbx_strand_id
1 'polypeptide(L)'
;MRRFAGACRFVFNRALARQNENHEAGNKYIPYGKMASWLVEWKNATETQWLKDSPSQPLQQSLKDLERAYKNFFRKRAAFPRFKKRGQNDAFRYPQGVKLDQENSRIFLPKLGWMRYRNSRQVTGVVKNVTVSQSCGKWYIIFRQKVKYQLRFTLQHQ
;
A
#
# COMPACT_ATOMS: atom_id res chain seq x y z
N MET A 1 -8.72 -4.47 10.49
CA MET A 1 -7.65 -3.53 10.07
C MET A 1 -6.25 -3.91 10.58
N ARG A 2 -6.01 -4.08 11.89
CA ARG A 2 -4.69 -4.48 12.43
C ARG A 2 -4.09 -5.73 11.77
N ARG A 3 -4.91 -6.78 11.55
CA ARG A 3 -4.49 -8.01 10.85
C ARG A 3 -3.92 -7.73 9.46
N PHE A 4 -4.52 -6.81 8.70
CA PHE A 4 -4.10 -6.51 7.32
C PHE A 4 -2.82 -5.69 7.28
N ALA A 5 -2.67 -4.70 8.17
CA ALA A 5 -1.39 -4.01 8.36
C ALA A 5 -0.28 -4.99 8.79
N GLY A 6 -0.61 -5.91 9.71
CA GLY A 6 0.28 -6.99 10.13
C GLY A 6 0.71 -7.91 8.99
N ALA A 7 -0.21 -8.32 8.12
CA ALA A 7 0.08 -9.11 6.93
C ALA A 7 0.99 -8.36 5.94
N CYS A 8 0.71 -7.09 5.68
CA CYS A 8 1.55 -6.23 4.84
C CYS A 8 2.96 -6.07 5.42
N ARG A 9 3.08 -5.87 6.73
CA ARG A 9 4.35 -5.82 7.46
C ARG A 9 5.11 -7.13 7.35
N PHE A 10 4.44 -8.26 7.54
CA PHE A 10 5.02 -9.60 7.43
C PHE A 10 5.60 -9.83 6.03
N VAL A 11 4.80 -9.59 4.98
CA VAL A 11 5.23 -9.74 3.58
C VAL A 11 6.43 -8.85 3.26
N PHE A 12 6.41 -7.59 3.70
CA PHE A 12 7.54 -6.67 3.52
C PHE A 12 8.81 -7.19 4.20
N ASN A 13 8.71 -7.59 5.46
CA ASN A 13 9.85 -8.05 6.24
C ASN A 13 10.40 -9.39 5.71
N ARG A 14 9.54 -10.34 5.36
CA ARG A 14 9.99 -11.65 4.81
C ARG A 14 10.68 -11.47 3.46
N ALA A 15 10.21 -10.53 2.62
CA ALA A 15 10.87 -10.21 1.36
C ALA A 15 12.21 -9.48 1.57
N LEU A 16 12.28 -8.56 2.53
CA LEU A 16 13.52 -7.88 2.89
C LEU A 16 14.57 -8.88 3.44
N ALA A 17 14.16 -9.83 4.27
CA ALA A 17 15.05 -10.89 4.76
C ALA A 17 15.66 -11.71 3.61
N ARG A 18 14.83 -12.20 2.68
CA ARG A 18 15.31 -12.92 1.49
C ARG A 18 16.24 -12.08 0.62
N GLN A 19 15.99 -10.77 0.50
CA GLN A 19 16.88 -9.87 -0.25
C GLN A 19 18.22 -9.67 0.44
N ASN A 20 18.23 -9.60 1.77
CA ASN A 20 19.46 -9.50 2.55
C ASN A 20 20.28 -10.78 2.43
N GLU A 21 19.67 -11.96 2.60
CA GLU A 21 20.32 -13.27 2.39
C GLU A 21 20.91 -13.38 0.97
N ASN A 22 20.15 -12.97 -0.04
CA ASN A 22 20.60 -12.97 -1.43
C ASN A 22 21.80 -12.03 -1.65
N HIS A 23 21.79 -10.85 -1.02
CA HIS A 23 22.88 -9.88 -1.09
C HIS A 23 24.13 -10.38 -0.35
N GLU A 24 23.98 -11.00 0.82
CA GLU A 24 25.07 -11.63 1.59
C GLU A 24 25.73 -12.76 0.80
N ALA A 25 24.96 -13.50 -0.01
CA ALA A 25 25.48 -14.48 -0.95
C ALA A 25 26.14 -13.87 -2.22
N GLY A 26 26.28 -12.54 -2.31
CA GLY A 26 26.92 -11.84 -3.43
C GLY A 26 26.05 -11.72 -4.69
N ASN A 27 24.75 -12.05 -4.61
CA ASN A 27 23.86 -12.02 -5.77
C ASN A 27 23.29 -10.63 -6.04
N LYS A 28 22.83 -10.44 -7.28
CA LYS A 28 22.17 -9.20 -7.72
C LYS A 28 20.80 -9.03 -7.06
N TYR A 29 20.38 -7.77 -6.94
CA TYR A 29 19.07 -7.37 -6.42
C TYR A 29 17.90 -8.07 -7.15
N ILE A 30 16.95 -8.60 -6.38
CA ILE A 30 15.78 -9.32 -6.91
C ILE A 30 14.63 -8.34 -7.21
N PRO A 31 14.13 -8.25 -8.47
CA PRO A 31 13.06 -7.31 -8.82
C PRO A 31 11.68 -7.76 -8.32
N TYR A 32 10.71 -6.83 -8.31
CA TYR A 32 9.33 -7.11 -7.87
C TYR A 32 8.70 -8.33 -8.54
N GLY A 33 8.95 -8.56 -9.83
CA GLY A 33 8.38 -9.70 -10.56
C GLY A 33 8.67 -11.04 -9.88
N LYS A 34 9.91 -11.25 -9.41
CA LYS A 34 10.29 -12.45 -8.67
C LYS A 34 9.79 -12.42 -7.22
N MET A 35 9.81 -11.26 -6.57
CA MET A 35 9.23 -11.15 -5.21
C MET A 35 7.72 -11.47 -5.19
N ALA A 36 7.00 -11.17 -6.27
CA ALA A 36 5.59 -11.49 -6.40
C ALA A 36 5.33 -13.00 -6.49
N SER A 37 6.26 -13.80 -7.03
CA SER A 37 6.14 -15.26 -7.02
C SER A 37 6.25 -15.83 -5.61
N TRP A 38 7.13 -15.27 -4.77
CA TRP A 38 7.23 -15.66 -3.35
C TRP A 38 5.92 -15.42 -2.60
N LEU A 39 5.20 -14.35 -2.92
CA LEU A 39 3.90 -14.10 -2.30
C LEU A 39 2.87 -15.20 -2.64
N VAL A 40 2.93 -15.77 -3.86
CA VAL A 40 2.09 -16.91 -4.24
C VAL A 40 2.48 -18.13 -3.41
N GLU A 41 3.78 -18.43 -3.32
CA GLU A 41 4.33 -19.51 -2.49
C GLU A 41 3.87 -19.37 -1.02
N TRP A 42 4.07 -18.19 -0.41
CA TRP A 42 3.71 -17.96 0.99
C TRP A 42 2.21 -18.06 1.25
N LYS A 43 1.36 -17.68 0.30
CA LYS A 43 -0.10 -17.84 0.45
C LYS A 43 -0.52 -19.32 0.40
N ASN A 44 0.30 -20.19 -0.19
CA ASN A 44 0.02 -21.62 -0.31
C ASN A 44 0.74 -22.48 0.73
N ALA A 45 1.81 -21.96 1.34
CA ALA A 45 2.50 -22.62 2.44
C ALA A 45 1.63 -22.68 3.71
N THR A 46 1.61 -23.83 4.39
CA THR A 46 0.75 -24.09 5.56
C THR A 46 0.99 -23.08 6.68
N GLU A 47 2.25 -22.70 6.94
CA GLU A 47 2.58 -21.77 8.02
C GLU A 47 2.16 -20.31 7.75
N THR A 48 1.91 -19.96 6.48
CA THR A 48 1.49 -18.60 6.09
C THR A 48 0.19 -18.53 5.30
N GLN A 49 -0.61 -19.59 5.37
CA GLN A 49 -1.89 -19.67 4.67
C GLN A 49 -2.86 -18.56 5.08
N TRP A 50 -2.76 -18.05 6.32
CA TRP A 50 -3.52 -16.91 6.84
C TRP A 50 -3.36 -15.61 6.01
N LEU A 51 -2.34 -15.51 5.15
CA LEU A 51 -2.21 -14.42 4.17
C LEU A 51 -3.36 -14.39 3.15
N LYS A 52 -4.04 -15.52 2.90
CA LYS A 52 -5.22 -15.60 2.01
C LYS A 52 -6.41 -14.80 2.54
N ASP A 53 -6.48 -14.55 3.84
CA ASP A 53 -7.54 -13.74 4.47
C ASP A 53 -7.32 -12.25 4.27
N SER A 54 -6.10 -11.86 3.89
CA SER A 54 -5.75 -10.47 3.61
C SER A 54 -5.99 -10.12 2.14
N PRO A 55 -6.34 -8.86 1.82
CA PRO A 55 -6.58 -8.47 0.45
C PRO A 55 -5.26 -8.50 -0.34
N SER A 56 -5.28 -9.18 -1.50
CA SER A 56 -4.08 -9.46 -2.30
C SER A 56 -3.35 -8.20 -2.77
N GLN A 57 -4.08 -7.14 -3.13
CA GLN A 57 -3.49 -5.91 -3.65
C GLN A 57 -2.62 -5.17 -2.61
N PRO A 58 -3.08 -4.95 -1.35
CA PRO A 58 -2.21 -4.48 -0.27
C PRO A 58 -0.92 -5.30 -0.04
N LEU A 59 -1.00 -6.63 -0.13
CA LEU A 59 0.20 -7.48 0.01
C LEU A 59 1.19 -7.24 -1.13
N GLN A 60 0.71 -7.20 -2.37
CA GLN A 60 1.54 -6.87 -3.54
C GLN A 60 2.10 -5.44 -3.46
N GLN A 61 1.29 -4.49 -3.00
CA GLN A 61 1.73 -3.11 -2.82
C GLN A 61 2.86 -3.01 -1.78
N SER A 62 2.88 -3.86 -0.76
CA SER A 62 3.97 -3.92 0.21
C SER A 62 5.29 -4.31 -0.43
N LEU A 63 5.28 -5.25 -1.38
CA LEU A 63 6.47 -5.62 -2.17
C LEU A 63 6.90 -4.49 -3.13
N LYS A 64 5.94 -3.78 -3.75
CA LYS A 64 6.26 -2.60 -4.58
C LYS A 64 6.86 -1.47 -3.77
N ASP A 65 6.39 -1.28 -2.54
CA ASP A 65 6.95 -0.29 -1.62
C ASP A 65 8.39 -0.67 -1.23
N LEU A 66 8.70 -1.96 -1.06
CA LEU A 66 10.07 -2.46 -0.85
C LEU A 66 10.95 -2.18 -2.07
N GLU A 67 10.48 -2.51 -3.28
CA GLU A 67 11.23 -2.23 -4.51
C GLU A 67 11.51 -0.73 -4.66
N ARG A 68 10.53 0.12 -4.36
CA ARG A 68 10.71 1.56 -4.37
C ARG A 68 11.76 2.02 -3.36
N ALA A 69 11.79 1.41 -2.16
CA ALA A 69 12.79 1.73 -1.15
C ALA A 69 14.21 1.40 -1.64
N TYR A 70 14.41 0.23 -2.24
CA TYR A 70 15.69 -0.13 -2.87
C TYR A 70 16.06 0.80 -4.04
N LYS A 71 15.11 1.10 -4.93
CA LYS A 71 15.34 2.06 -6.03
C LYS A 71 15.79 3.44 -5.52
N ASN A 72 15.19 3.91 -4.43
CA ASN A 72 15.60 5.18 -3.81
C ASN A 72 16.96 5.08 -3.14
N PHE A 73 17.28 3.96 -2.49
CA PHE A 73 18.59 3.67 -1.91
C PHE A 73 19.70 3.67 -2.97
N PHE A 74 19.53 2.93 -4.07
CA PHE A 74 20.50 2.91 -5.17
C PHE A 74 20.69 4.28 -5.83
N ARG A 75 19.66 5.13 -5.83
CA ARG A 75 19.73 6.52 -6.30
C ARG A 75 20.29 7.50 -5.24
N LYS A 76 20.74 7.01 -4.09
CA LYS A 76 21.23 7.82 -2.95
C LYS A 76 20.21 8.85 -2.45
N ARG A 77 18.91 8.58 -2.60
CA ARG A 77 17.80 9.45 -2.16
C ARG A 77 17.19 9.03 -0.83
N ALA A 78 17.55 7.85 -0.33
CA ALA A 78 17.08 7.30 0.94
C ALA A 78 18.13 6.35 1.51
N ALA A 79 18.07 6.11 2.82
CA ALA A 79 18.86 5.07 3.48
C ALA A 79 18.37 3.67 3.08
N PHE A 80 19.17 2.66 3.43
CA PHE A 80 18.85 1.26 3.19
C PHE A 80 17.49 0.87 3.83
N PRO A 81 16.67 0.04 3.15
CA PRO A 81 15.38 -0.39 3.69
C PRO A 81 15.53 -1.11 5.03
N ARG A 82 14.72 -0.73 6.02
CA ARG A 82 14.72 -1.36 7.35
C ARG A 82 13.49 -2.23 7.57
N PHE A 83 13.63 -3.26 8.40
CA PHE A 83 12.49 -4.05 8.87
C PHE A 83 11.44 -3.16 9.54
N LYS A 84 10.19 -3.36 9.15
CA LYS A 84 9.03 -2.66 9.71
C LYS A 84 8.69 -3.25 11.08
N LYS A 85 8.37 -2.39 12.05
CA LYS A 85 7.99 -2.77 13.42
C LYS A 85 6.49 -2.66 13.64
N ARG A 86 5.93 -3.47 14.54
CA ARG A 86 4.52 -3.40 14.92
C ARG A 86 4.25 -2.09 15.68
N GLY A 87 3.11 -1.45 15.43
CA GLY A 87 2.74 -0.19 16.06
C GLY A 87 3.48 1.04 15.52
N GLN A 88 4.43 0.86 14.61
CA GLN A 88 5.13 1.97 13.94
C GLN A 88 4.69 2.04 12.49
N ASN A 89 4.00 3.11 12.12
CA ASN A 89 3.54 3.35 10.75
C ASN A 89 2.70 2.18 10.18
N ASP A 90 1.85 1.57 11.01
CA ASP A 90 0.98 0.48 10.59
C ASP A 90 -0.03 1.00 9.54
N ALA A 91 0.19 0.60 8.29
CA ALA A 91 -0.60 1.06 7.16
C ALA A 91 -0.67 0.00 6.06
N PHE A 92 -1.72 0.08 5.25
CA PHE A 92 -1.91 -0.74 4.05
C PHE A 92 -2.64 0.06 2.98
N ARG A 93 -2.29 -0.18 1.71
CA ARG A 93 -2.77 0.63 0.58
C ARG A 93 -3.51 -0.23 -0.43
N TYR A 94 -4.70 0.23 -0.80
CA TYR A 94 -5.45 -0.27 -1.94
C TYR A 94 -5.16 0.62 -3.15
N PRO A 95 -4.50 0.10 -4.20
CA PRO A 95 -4.32 0.84 -5.44
C PRO A 95 -5.63 0.98 -6.22
N GLN A 96 -6.59 0.06 -6.06
CA GLN A 96 -7.89 0.10 -6.73
C GLN A 96 -8.95 -0.75 -6.00
N GLY A 97 -10.16 -0.82 -6.55
CA GLY A 97 -11.25 -1.68 -6.04
C GLY A 97 -11.94 -1.16 -4.78
N VAL A 98 -11.67 0.08 -4.39
CA VAL A 98 -12.36 0.78 -3.31
C VAL A 98 -13.54 1.56 -3.90
N LYS A 99 -14.70 1.48 -3.25
CA LYS A 99 -15.87 2.29 -3.59
C LYS A 99 -16.09 3.32 -2.49
N LEU A 100 -16.37 4.56 -2.86
CA LEU A 100 -16.62 5.66 -1.94
C LEU A 100 -18.06 6.15 -2.12
N ASP A 101 -18.81 6.15 -1.04
CA ASP A 101 -20.16 6.69 -0.94
C ASP A 101 -20.11 7.86 0.05
N GLN A 102 -19.91 9.06 -0.48
CA GLN A 102 -19.72 10.26 0.35
C GLN A 102 -21.01 10.74 0.99
N GLU A 103 -22.15 10.60 0.30
CA GLU A 103 -23.48 10.99 0.79
C GLU A 103 -23.81 10.24 2.08
N ASN A 104 -23.52 8.95 2.12
CA ASN A 104 -23.69 8.15 3.33
C ASN A 104 -22.42 8.08 4.18
N SER A 105 -21.34 8.81 3.88
CA SER A 105 -20.08 8.71 4.64
C SER A 105 -19.63 7.25 4.84
N ARG A 106 -19.70 6.44 3.77
CA ARG A 106 -19.32 5.03 3.74
C ARG A 106 -18.25 4.76 2.71
N ILE A 107 -17.41 3.77 2.99
CA ILE A 107 -16.37 3.30 2.09
C ILE A 107 -16.35 1.78 2.08
N PHE A 108 -16.29 1.21 0.89
CA PHE A 108 -16.12 -0.22 0.70
C PHE A 108 -14.64 -0.54 0.53
N LEU A 109 -14.08 -1.37 1.42
CA LEU A 109 -12.74 -1.92 1.27
C LEU A 109 -12.80 -3.43 1.00
N PRO A 110 -12.10 -3.96 -0.02
CA PRO A 110 -12.04 -5.40 -0.26
C PRO A 110 -11.61 -6.17 1.00
N LYS A 111 -12.32 -7.29 1.29
CA LYS A 111 -12.21 -8.15 2.49
C LYS A 111 -12.62 -7.50 3.83
N LEU A 112 -12.96 -6.20 3.88
CA LEU A 112 -13.53 -5.54 5.07
C LEU A 112 -15.01 -5.17 4.88
N GLY A 113 -15.48 -5.02 3.64
CA GLY A 113 -16.84 -4.60 3.36
C GLY A 113 -17.04 -3.09 3.48
N TRP A 114 -18.30 -2.69 3.63
CA TRP A 114 -18.69 -1.30 3.85
C TRP A 114 -18.41 -0.86 5.28
N MET A 115 -17.79 0.29 5.45
CA MET A 115 -17.52 0.90 6.76
C MET A 115 -17.90 2.37 6.73
N ARG A 116 -18.44 2.87 7.85
CA ARG A 116 -18.65 4.30 8.06
C ARG A 116 -17.31 4.97 8.37
N TYR A 117 -17.16 6.21 7.92
CA TYR A 117 -16.03 7.05 8.29
C TYR A 117 -16.53 8.44 8.68
N ARG A 118 -15.78 9.14 9.54
CA ARG A 118 -16.02 10.56 9.79
C ARG A 118 -15.37 11.35 8.68
N ASN A 119 -16.18 12.06 7.88
CA ASN A 119 -15.67 12.87 6.80
C ASN A 119 -14.92 14.10 7.35
N SER A 120 -13.67 14.27 6.95
CA SER A 120 -12.89 15.47 7.26
C SER A 120 -12.77 16.41 6.06
N ARG A 121 -12.85 15.90 4.83
CA ARG A 121 -12.69 16.64 3.57
C ARG A 121 -13.40 15.91 2.44
N GLN A 122 -14.15 16.63 1.62
CA GLN A 122 -14.75 16.06 0.42
C GLN A 122 -13.68 15.65 -0.61
N VAL A 123 -13.93 14.49 -1.24
CA VAL A 123 -13.16 13.99 -2.37
C VAL A 123 -13.81 14.53 -3.64
N THR A 124 -13.12 15.42 -4.34
CA THR A 124 -13.61 16.14 -5.53
C THR A 124 -13.07 15.57 -6.84
N GLY A 125 -12.03 14.74 -6.78
CA GLY A 125 -11.40 14.14 -7.95
C GLY A 125 -11.59 12.63 -8.04
N VAL A 126 -10.98 12.03 -9.07
CA VAL A 126 -10.98 10.57 -9.22
C VAL A 126 -10.03 9.97 -8.18
N VAL A 127 -10.56 9.10 -7.30
CA VAL A 127 -9.78 8.35 -6.32
C VAL A 127 -8.80 7.43 -7.05
N LYS A 128 -7.50 7.63 -6.81
CA LYS A 128 -6.40 6.87 -7.40
C LYS A 128 -5.88 5.77 -6.52
N ASN A 129 -5.79 6.00 -5.22
CA ASN A 129 -5.47 4.96 -4.25
C ASN A 129 -5.95 5.40 -2.87
N VAL A 130 -6.17 4.41 -2.02
CA VAL A 130 -6.68 4.58 -0.66
C VAL A 130 -5.68 3.94 0.28
N THR A 131 -5.15 4.71 1.22
CA THR A 131 -4.26 4.20 2.26
C THR A 131 -5.00 4.21 3.59
N VAL A 132 -5.03 3.08 4.27
CA VAL A 132 -5.55 2.96 5.63
C VAL A 132 -4.36 2.92 6.57
N SER A 133 -4.27 3.87 7.49
CA SER A 133 -3.16 3.99 8.44
C SER A 133 -3.64 4.15 9.88
N GLN A 134 -2.84 3.66 10.83
CA GLN A 134 -3.10 3.83 12.24
C GLN A 134 -2.24 4.97 12.80
N SER A 135 -2.85 5.86 13.58
CA SER A 135 -2.15 6.89 14.36
C SER A 135 -2.93 7.19 15.64
N CYS A 136 -2.25 7.46 16.75
CA CYS A 136 -2.87 7.80 18.04
C CYS A 136 -4.07 6.92 18.43
N GLY A 137 -3.94 5.59 18.26
CA GLY A 137 -5.00 4.61 18.55
C GLY A 137 -6.16 4.54 17.55
N LYS A 138 -6.24 5.48 16.59
CA LYS A 138 -7.32 5.60 15.60
C LYS A 138 -6.85 5.16 14.21
N TRP A 139 -7.81 4.75 13.39
CA TRP A 139 -7.58 4.42 11.98
C TRP A 139 -8.06 5.54 11.09
N TYR A 140 -7.24 5.90 10.12
CA TYR A 140 -7.48 6.97 9.16
C TYR A 140 -7.50 6.41 7.75
N ILE A 141 -8.31 7.03 6.90
CA ILE A 141 -8.42 6.72 5.49
C ILE A 141 -7.92 7.92 4.72
N ILE A 142 -6.85 7.72 3.96
CA ILE A 142 -6.19 8.75 3.17
C ILE A 142 -6.48 8.45 1.71
N PHE A 143 -7.22 9.36 1.07
CA PHE A 143 -7.48 9.32 -0.36
C PHE A 143 -6.39 10.07 -1.10
N ARG A 144 -5.75 9.43 -2.08
CA ARG A 144 -5.06 10.15 -3.15
C ARG A 144 -6.00 10.29 -4.33
N GLN A 145 -6.23 11.52 -4.75
CA GLN A 145 -7.07 11.85 -5.89
C GLN A 145 -6.26 12.57 -6.96
N LYS A 146 -6.67 12.41 -8.23
CA LYS A 146 -6.23 13.29 -9.32
C LYS A 146 -7.35 14.27 -9.59
N VAL A 147 -7.07 15.56 -9.40
CA VAL A 147 -7.98 16.65 -9.78
C VAL A 147 -7.68 17.03 -11.23
N LYS A 148 -8.70 17.07 -12.08
CA LYS A 148 -8.60 17.65 -13.43
C LYS A 148 -9.17 19.06 -13.36
N TYR A 149 -8.40 20.05 -13.79
CA TYR A 149 -8.89 21.41 -13.99
C TYR A 149 -9.20 21.59 -15.48
N GLN A 150 -10.36 22.14 -15.81
CA GLN A 150 -10.68 22.60 -17.15
C GLN A 150 -10.62 24.13 -17.13
N LEU A 151 -9.59 24.69 -17.75
CA LEU A 151 -9.43 26.13 -17.88
C LEU A 151 -10.11 26.57 -19.19
N ARG A 152 -11.05 27.51 -19.09
CA ARG A 152 -11.61 28.22 -20.26
C ARG A 152 -11.04 29.62 -20.25
N PHE A 153 -10.40 30.01 -21.35
CA PHE A 153 -9.94 31.37 -21.59
C PHE A 153 -10.85 31.99 -22.64
N THR A 154 -11.22 33.25 -22.45
CA THR A 154 -11.93 34.05 -23.46
C THR A 154 -10.88 34.84 -24.23
N LEU A 155 -10.84 34.71 -25.55
CA LEU A 155 -9.96 35.52 -26.39
C LEU A 155 -10.54 36.92 -26.52
N GLN A 156 -9.77 37.94 -26.10
CA GLN A 156 -10.07 39.34 -26.44
C GLN A 156 -9.31 39.68 -27.73
N HIS A 157 -10.01 40.15 -28.75
CA HIS A 157 -9.38 40.70 -29.96
C HIS A 157 -9.06 42.18 -29.68
N GLN A 158 -7.84 42.61 -30.00
CA GLN A 158 -7.45 44.02 -30.05
C GLN A 158 -7.87 44.66 -31.37
#